data_AF-A0A5N5QGJ3-F1
#
_entry.id   AF-A0A5N5QGJ3-F1
#
_cell.length_a   1.000
_cell.length_b   1.000
_cell.length_c   1.000
_cell.angle_alpha   90.00
_cell.angle_beta   90.00
_cell.angle_gamma   90.00
#
_symmetry.space_group_name_H-M   'P 1'
#
loop_
_entity.id
_entity.type
_entity.pdbx_description
1 polymer ?
#
loop_
_entity_poly.entity_id
_entity_poly.type
_entity_poly.pdbx_seq_one_letter_code
_entity_poly.pdbx_strand_id
1 'polypeptide(L)'
;MPDLHNHILSKLEEQRFGPNLKPKALRLLNWATGGPGHGTLFAAEPNLGKHKALVFGCFRVLVYRRLPLSQTEARELGTTLTSLIARVREHIRSMFFAPELLERYIAIDPSCSSKKLSRSTCRRVVIQGITENFIVDPSISGSRTSELDIFENLSSGGMCESCAPEIVTSIETLKEGKLDAEIAKCIGMRKTAFGFVTDLTA
;
A
#
# COMPACT_ATOMS: atom_id res chain seq x y z
N MET A 1 15.06 -19.00 -6.46
CA MET A 1 15.50 -17.69 -6.98
C MET A 1 14.93 -16.53 -6.17
N PRO A 2 15.55 -16.14 -5.04
CA PRO A 2 15.23 -14.91 -4.29
C PRO A 2 15.58 -13.64 -5.09
N ASP A 3 16.63 -13.70 -5.91
CA ASP A 3 17.19 -12.53 -6.61
C ASP A 3 16.22 -11.96 -7.65
N LEU A 4 15.46 -12.80 -8.35
CA LEU A 4 14.46 -12.34 -9.31
C LEU A 4 13.28 -11.64 -8.62
N HIS A 5 12.83 -12.13 -7.46
CA HIS A 5 11.76 -11.50 -6.69
C HIS A 5 12.16 -10.11 -6.20
N ASN A 6 13.32 -10.03 -5.56
CA ASN A 6 13.85 -8.75 -5.08
C ASN A 6 14.12 -7.81 -6.26
N HIS A 7 14.55 -8.33 -7.41
CA HIS A 7 14.73 -7.53 -8.62
C HIS A 7 13.40 -6.98 -9.16
N ILE A 8 12.33 -7.78 -9.23
CA ILE A 8 11.02 -7.32 -9.72
C ILE A 8 10.45 -6.26 -8.77
N LEU A 9 10.47 -6.51 -7.46
CA LEU A 9 10.01 -5.56 -6.45
C LEU A 9 10.84 -4.27 -6.47
N SER A 10 12.18 -4.37 -6.51
CA SER A 10 13.06 -3.21 -6.64
C SER A 10 12.74 -2.41 -7.90
N LYS A 11 12.47 -3.05 -9.03
CA LYS A 11 12.14 -2.36 -10.28
C LYS A 11 10.75 -1.71 -10.26
N LEU A 12 9.81 -2.27 -9.51
CA LEU A 12 8.50 -1.67 -9.27
C LEU A 12 8.61 -0.49 -8.28
N GLU A 13 9.38 -0.63 -7.20
CA GLU A 13 9.66 0.42 -6.21
C GLU A 13 10.42 1.60 -6.86
N GLU A 14 11.44 1.33 -7.68
CA GLU A 14 12.16 2.34 -8.48
C GLU A 14 11.22 3.12 -9.44
N GLN A 15 10.08 2.53 -9.81
CA GLN A 15 9.11 3.10 -10.73
C GLN A 15 7.81 3.51 -10.05
N ARG A 16 7.74 3.36 -8.72
CA ARG A 16 6.61 3.77 -7.89
C ARG A 16 6.29 5.25 -8.09
N PHE A 17 7.35 6.02 -8.33
CA PHE A 17 7.33 7.45 -8.59
C PHE A 17 7.21 7.82 -10.07
N GLY A 18 6.76 6.92 -10.94
CA GLY A 18 6.48 7.26 -12.34
C GLY A 18 5.01 7.65 -12.55
N PRO A 19 4.69 8.55 -13.50
CA PRO A 19 3.31 8.75 -13.93
C PRO A 19 2.75 7.50 -14.62
N ASN A 20 3.64 6.63 -15.10
CA ASN A 20 3.33 5.32 -15.66
C ASN A 20 4.42 4.32 -15.24
N LEU A 21 4.01 3.14 -14.76
CA LEU A 21 4.89 1.99 -14.71
C LEU A 21 5.40 1.65 -16.12
N LYS A 22 6.69 1.36 -16.25
CA LYS A 22 7.24 0.97 -17.55
C LYS A 22 6.59 -0.35 -17.99
N PRO A 23 6.36 -0.56 -19.30
CA PRO A 23 5.73 -1.78 -19.81
C PRO A 23 6.36 -3.08 -19.30
N LYS A 24 7.68 -3.08 -19.05
CA LYS A 24 8.39 -4.23 -18.49
C LYS A 24 7.95 -4.58 -17.06
N ALA A 25 7.69 -3.58 -16.21
CA ALA A 25 7.22 -3.78 -14.84
C ALA A 25 5.76 -4.26 -14.81
N LEU A 26 4.92 -3.73 -15.70
CA LEU A 26 3.53 -4.18 -15.87
C LEU A 26 3.46 -5.62 -16.39
N ARG A 27 4.31 -6.00 -17.35
CA ARG A 27 4.42 -7.39 -17.82
C ARG A 27 4.85 -8.36 -16.73
N LEU A 28 5.76 -7.95 -15.84
CA LEU A 28 6.17 -8.76 -14.70
C LEU A 28 5.04 -8.93 -13.68
N LEU A 29 4.23 -7.90 -13.47
CA LEU A 29 3.05 -7.96 -12.60
C LEU A 29 1.96 -8.85 -13.20
N ASN A 30 1.72 -8.73 -14.51
CA ASN A 30 0.77 -9.57 -15.24
C ASN A 30 1.22 -11.04 -15.25
N TRP A 31 2.52 -11.30 -15.44
CA TRP A 31 3.11 -12.63 -15.30
C TRP A 31 2.94 -13.19 -13.87
N ALA A 32 3.25 -12.38 -12.86
CA ALA A 32 3.10 -12.76 -11.45
C ALA A 32 1.64 -12.96 -11.00
N THR A 33 0.66 -12.49 -11.76
CA THR A 33 -0.76 -12.60 -11.42
C THR A 33 -1.53 -13.58 -12.32
N GLY A 34 -0.82 -14.28 -13.22
CA GLY A 34 -1.40 -15.35 -14.04
C GLY A 34 -1.92 -14.91 -15.41
N GLY A 35 -1.74 -13.65 -15.83
CA GLY A 35 -2.12 -13.21 -17.17
C GLY A 35 -3.63 -13.25 -17.47
N PRO A 36 -4.07 -12.56 -18.54
CA PRO A 36 -5.40 -12.77 -19.12
C PRO A 36 -5.39 -14.10 -19.88
N GLY A 37 -5.44 -15.22 -19.17
CA GLY A 37 -5.36 -16.56 -19.78
C GLY A 37 -5.29 -17.73 -18.79
N HIS A 38 -4.77 -17.55 -17.58
CA HIS A 38 -4.95 -18.57 -16.52
C HIS A 38 -6.24 -18.30 -15.77
N GLY A 39 -7.26 -19.11 -16.05
CA GLY A 39 -8.56 -19.13 -15.38
C GLY A 39 -8.55 -19.52 -13.90
N THR A 40 -7.45 -19.32 -13.19
CA THR A 40 -7.34 -19.62 -11.76
C THR A 40 -6.32 -18.69 -11.13
N LEU A 41 -6.78 -17.58 -10.56
CA LEU A 41 -5.94 -16.58 -9.90
C LEU A 41 -5.01 -17.15 -8.80
N PHE A 42 -5.21 -18.40 -8.33
CA PHE A 42 -4.40 -19.02 -7.28
C PHE A 42 -4.29 -20.57 -7.31
N ALA A 43 -4.46 -21.24 -8.45
CA ALA A 43 -4.39 -22.71 -8.46
C ALA A 43 -2.96 -23.25 -8.29
N ALA A 44 -2.72 -23.77 -7.09
CA ALA A 44 -1.91 -24.94 -6.76
C ALA A 44 -0.62 -25.19 -7.58
N GLU A 45 0.45 -24.47 -7.27
CA GLU A 45 1.82 -24.95 -7.53
C GLU A 45 2.71 -24.83 -6.29
N PRO A 46 3.64 -25.78 -6.06
CA PRO A 46 4.45 -25.87 -4.83
C PRO A 46 5.44 -24.72 -4.59
N ASN A 47 5.59 -23.77 -5.53
CA ASN A 47 6.33 -22.51 -5.34
C ASN A 47 5.43 -21.34 -4.88
N LEU A 48 4.21 -21.64 -4.45
CA LEU A 48 3.12 -20.70 -4.12
C LEU A 48 3.52 -19.56 -3.19
N GLY A 49 4.31 -19.83 -2.15
CA GLY A 49 4.61 -18.83 -1.11
C GLY A 49 5.41 -17.63 -1.61
N LYS A 50 6.36 -17.86 -2.53
CA LYS A 50 7.21 -16.79 -3.09
C LYS A 50 6.47 -15.99 -4.16
N HIS A 51 5.70 -16.67 -5.01
CA HIS A 51 4.81 -16.03 -5.98
C HIS A 51 3.74 -15.17 -5.29
N LYS A 52 3.19 -15.66 -4.18
CA LYS A 52 2.25 -14.93 -3.33
C LYS A 52 2.88 -13.67 -2.70
N ALA A 53 4.11 -13.76 -2.20
CA ALA A 53 4.81 -12.60 -1.66
C ALA A 53 5.04 -11.52 -2.74
N LEU A 54 5.37 -11.93 -3.98
CA LEU A 54 5.51 -11.02 -5.11
C LEU A 54 4.19 -10.34 -5.47
N VAL A 55 3.12 -11.12 -5.63
CA VAL A 55 1.77 -10.59 -5.91
C VAL A 55 1.38 -9.59 -4.84
N PHE A 56 1.54 -9.95 -3.57
CA PHE A 56 1.25 -9.04 -2.47
C PHE A 56 2.07 -7.76 -2.54
N GLY A 57 3.39 -7.84 -2.77
CA GLY A 57 4.25 -6.67 -2.91
C GLY A 57 3.84 -5.77 -4.08
N CYS A 58 3.50 -6.36 -5.22
CA CYS A 58 2.93 -5.68 -6.38
C CYS A 58 1.64 -4.91 -6.04
N PHE A 59 0.70 -5.57 -5.36
CA PHE A 59 -0.53 -4.92 -4.90
C PHE A 59 -0.24 -3.80 -3.91
N ARG A 60 0.66 -4.03 -2.95
CA ARG A 60 1.05 -3.04 -1.95
C ARG A 60 1.57 -1.76 -2.59
N VAL A 61 2.47 -1.88 -3.57
CA VAL A 61 2.99 -0.73 -4.33
C VAL A 61 1.87 0.04 -5.01
N LEU A 62 0.99 -0.65 -5.74
CA LEU A 62 -0.07 -0.03 -6.55
C LEU A 62 -1.20 0.57 -5.72
N VAL A 63 -1.63 -0.11 -4.67
CA VAL A 63 -2.73 0.31 -3.79
C VAL A 63 -2.36 1.57 -3.01
N TYR A 64 -1.10 1.70 -2.60
CA TYR A 64 -0.63 2.87 -1.86
C TYR A 64 -0.29 4.07 -2.74
N ARG A 65 -0.38 3.97 -4.07
CA ARG A 65 -0.17 5.13 -4.95
C ARG A 65 -1.22 6.21 -4.69
N ARG A 66 -0.76 7.46 -4.68
CA ARG A 66 -1.63 8.63 -4.62
C ARG A 66 -2.49 8.75 -5.89
N LEU A 67 -1.90 8.60 -7.07
CA LEU A 67 -2.62 8.63 -8.35
C LEU A 67 -3.31 7.30 -8.68
N PRO A 68 -4.43 7.33 -9.43
CA PRO A 68 -5.04 6.13 -9.97
C PRO A 68 -4.14 5.52 -11.06
N LEU A 69 -4.42 4.26 -11.43
CA LEU A 69 -3.79 3.65 -12.59
C LEU A 69 -4.09 4.48 -13.85
N SER A 70 -3.05 4.73 -14.65
CA SER A 70 -3.24 5.39 -15.94
C SER A 70 -3.97 4.47 -16.93
N GLN A 71 -4.49 5.03 -18.03
CA GLN A 71 -5.12 4.22 -19.08
C GLN A 71 -4.15 3.19 -19.69
N THR A 72 -2.87 3.54 -19.82
CA THR A 72 -1.83 2.64 -20.33
C THR A 72 -1.59 1.49 -19.35
N GLU A 73 -1.48 1.80 -18.05
CA GLU A 73 -1.32 0.78 -17.02
C GLU A 73 -2.54 -0.16 -16.97
N ALA A 74 -3.74 0.40 -16.98
CA ALA A 74 -4.99 -0.36 -17.00
C ALA A 74 -5.08 -1.30 -18.21
N ARG A 75 -4.63 -0.85 -19.39
CA ARG A 75 -4.63 -1.66 -20.61
C ARG A 75 -3.67 -2.84 -20.51
N GLU A 76 -2.45 -2.61 -20.00
CA GLU A 76 -1.43 -3.65 -19.87
C GLU A 76 -1.76 -4.68 -18.78
N LEU A 77 -2.45 -4.26 -17.72
CA LEU A 77 -2.91 -5.14 -16.63
C LEU A 77 -4.17 -5.93 -16.99
N GLY A 78 -4.97 -5.42 -17.92
CA GLY A 78 -6.28 -5.98 -18.23
C GLY A 78 -7.35 -5.61 -17.20
N THR A 79 -8.61 -5.84 -17.58
CA THR A 79 -9.78 -5.33 -16.85
C THR A 79 -9.93 -5.92 -15.45
N THR A 80 -9.68 -7.22 -15.29
CA THR A 80 -9.83 -7.93 -14.01
C THR A 80 -8.88 -7.38 -12.94
N LEU A 81 -7.57 -7.30 -13.24
CA LEU A 81 -6.57 -6.80 -12.30
C LEU A 81 -6.73 -5.31 -12.03
N THR A 82 -6.99 -4.51 -13.07
CA THR A 82 -7.28 -3.09 -12.92
C THR A 82 -8.45 -2.86 -11.95
N SER A 83 -9.54 -3.60 -12.12
CA SER A 83 -10.73 -3.48 -11.26
C SER A 83 -10.42 -3.91 -9.82
N LEU A 84 -9.65 -4.99 -9.65
CA LEU A 84 -9.25 -5.47 -8.32
C LEU A 84 -8.36 -4.45 -7.60
N ILE A 85 -7.34 -3.91 -8.28
CA ILE A 85 -6.45 -2.88 -7.73
C ILE A 85 -7.25 -1.63 -7.35
N ALA A 86 -8.12 -1.15 -8.23
CA ALA A 86 -8.96 0.02 -7.97
C ALA A 86 -9.85 -0.21 -6.73
N ARG A 87 -10.51 -1.37 -6.64
CA ARG A 87 -11.35 -1.73 -5.50
C ARG A 87 -10.56 -1.79 -4.18
N VAL A 88 -9.39 -2.43 -4.18
CA VAL A 88 -8.55 -2.54 -2.98
C VAL A 88 -8.04 -1.16 -2.55
N ARG A 89 -7.64 -0.32 -3.52
CA ARG A 89 -7.20 1.05 -3.29
C ARG A 89 -8.28 1.91 -2.64
N GLU A 90 -9.49 1.91 -3.19
CA GLU A 90 -10.60 2.66 -2.59
C GLU A 90 -11.00 2.10 -1.22
N HIS A 91 -10.93 0.78 -1.03
CA HIS A 91 -11.15 0.17 0.28
C HIS A 91 -10.16 0.69 1.32
N ILE A 92 -8.85 0.65 1.04
CA ILE A 92 -7.82 1.16 1.96
C ILE A 92 -8.03 2.64 2.26
N ARG A 93 -8.32 3.46 1.25
CA ARG A 93 -8.60 4.89 1.45
C ARG A 93 -9.83 5.14 2.30
N SER A 94 -10.87 4.34 2.12
CA SER A 94 -12.10 4.49 2.89
C SER A 94 -11.89 4.29 4.39
N MET A 95 -10.88 3.50 4.78
CA MET A 95 -10.56 3.27 6.19
C MET A 95 -10.08 4.54 6.91
N PHE A 96 -9.49 5.49 6.19
CA PHE A 96 -9.01 6.75 6.76
C PHE A 96 -10.15 7.72 7.10
N PHE A 97 -11.38 7.48 6.62
CA PHE A 97 -12.57 8.21 7.04
C PHE A 97 -13.14 7.73 8.40
N ALA A 98 -12.58 6.66 8.97
CA ALA A 98 -12.92 6.16 10.30
C ALA A 98 -11.63 6.10 11.16
N PRO A 99 -11.03 7.26 11.50
CA PRO A 99 -9.71 7.35 12.12
C PRO A 99 -9.59 6.53 13.42
N GLU A 100 -10.68 6.40 14.18
CA GLU A 100 -10.73 5.69 15.45
C GLU A 100 -10.36 4.20 15.30
N LEU A 101 -10.64 3.60 14.15
CA LEU A 101 -10.29 2.21 13.85
C LEU A 101 -8.80 2.03 13.55
N LEU A 102 -8.12 3.09 13.13
CA LEU A 102 -6.72 3.08 12.72
C LEU A 102 -5.77 3.56 13.83
N GLU A 103 -6.22 4.47 14.70
CA GLU A 103 -5.40 5.09 15.75
C GLU A 103 -4.60 4.06 16.58
N ARG A 104 -5.22 2.93 16.94
CA ARG A 104 -4.58 1.89 17.77
C ARG A 104 -3.41 1.18 17.11
N TYR A 105 -3.29 1.24 15.78
CA TYR A 105 -2.22 0.61 15.01
C TYR A 105 -1.03 1.55 14.77
N ILE A 106 -1.18 2.82 15.14
CA ILE A 106 -0.12 3.82 15.01
C ILE A 106 0.69 3.81 16.31
N ALA A 107 1.92 3.32 16.21
CA ALA A 107 2.89 3.40 17.29
C ALA A 107 3.23 4.86 17.56
N ILE A 108 3.28 5.21 18.83
CA ILE A 108 3.62 6.55 19.31
C ILE A 108 4.62 6.36 20.43
N ASP A 109 5.60 7.26 20.49
CA ASP A 109 6.63 7.22 21.52
C ASP A 109 6.01 7.18 22.95
N PRO A 110 6.45 6.28 23.84
CA PRO A 110 5.91 6.19 25.20
C PRO A 110 6.09 7.48 26.02
N SER A 111 7.13 8.26 25.76
CA SER A 111 7.38 9.57 26.37
C SER A 111 6.43 10.65 25.88
N CYS A 112 5.59 10.38 24.86
CA CYS A 112 4.46 11.21 24.46
C CYS A 112 3.44 11.30 25.62
N SER A 113 3.74 12.22 26.53
CA SER A 113 3.01 12.51 27.76
C SER A 113 2.93 14.03 27.96
N SER A 114 3.16 14.81 26.90
CA SER A 114 3.21 16.26 27.00
C SER A 114 1.87 16.80 27.52
N LYS A 115 1.91 17.74 28.47
CA LYS A 115 0.72 18.41 29.02
C LYS A 115 -0.11 19.16 27.96
N LYS A 116 0.42 19.35 26.75
CA LYS A 116 -0.20 20.12 25.64
C LYS A 116 -0.83 19.24 24.55
N LEU A 117 -0.33 18.02 24.33
CA LEU A 117 -0.83 17.11 23.30
C LEU A 117 -0.93 15.68 23.80
N SER A 118 -2.09 15.09 23.57
CA SER A 118 -2.36 13.68 23.88
C SER A 118 -1.76 12.76 22.80
N ARG A 119 -1.50 11.50 23.17
CA ARG A 119 -1.10 10.45 22.22
C ARG A 119 -2.11 10.28 21.07
N SER A 120 -3.40 10.43 21.37
CA SER A 120 -4.46 10.38 20.34
C SER A 120 -4.32 11.53 19.34
N THR A 121 -3.94 12.72 19.81
CA THR A 121 -3.69 13.86 18.93
C THR A 121 -2.56 13.58 17.94
N CYS A 122 -1.41 13.06 18.39
CA CYS A 122 -0.31 12.70 17.48
C CYS A 122 -0.74 11.63 16.45
N ARG A 123 -1.53 10.63 16.86
CA ARG A 123 -2.07 9.61 15.93
C ARG A 123 -2.98 10.21 14.88
N ARG A 124 -3.87 11.12 15.29
CA ARG A 124 -4.78 11.82 14.38
C ARG A 124 -4.03 12.68 13.38
N VAL A 125 -2.93 13.33 13.78
CA VAL A 125 -2.09 14.11 12.85
C VAL A 125 -1.51 13.21 11.76
N VAL A 126 -1.04 12.00 12.09
CA VAL A 126 -0.57 11.03 11.09
C VAL A 126 -1.70 10.66 10.11
N ILE A 127 -2.88 10.28 10.63
CA ILE A 127 -4.04 9.91 9.80
C ILE A 127 -4.49 11.07 8.92
N GLN A 128 -4.55 12.28 9.49
CA GLN A 128 -4.94 13.49 8.79
C GLN A 128 -3.96 13.81 7.67
N GLY A 129 -2.65 13.77 7.92
CA GLY A 129 -1.66 13.98 6.88
C GLY A 129 -1.80 12.99 5.72
N ILE A 130 -2.03 11.71 6.01
CA ILE A 130 -2.25 10.69 4.97
C ILE A 130 -3.54 10.99 4.19
N THR A 131 -4.59 11.41 4.89
CA THR A 131 -5.88 11.77 4.31
C THR A 131 -5.77 12.97 3.37
N GLU A 132 -5.11 14.04 3.81
CA GLU A 132 -4.83 15.21 3.00
C GLU A 132 -4.01 14.84 1.75
N ASN A 133 -3.01 13.95 1.91
CA ASN A 133 -2.18 13.48 0.81
C ASN A 133 -2.97 12.81 -0.31
N PHE A 134 -3.98 11.99 -0.03
CA PHE A 134 -4.74 11.33 -1.10
C PHE A 134 -5.99 12.08 -1.56
N ILE A 135 -6.44 13.11 -0.82
CA ILE A 135 -7.56 13.97 -1.22
C ILE A 135 -7.09 15.10 -2.13
N VAL A 136 -5.94 15.72 -1.84
CA VAL A 136 -5.45 16.85 -2.63
C VAL A 136 -5.04 16.37 -4.02
N ASP A 137 -5.65 16.96 -5.05
CA ASP A 137 -5.28 16.67 -6.44
C ASP A 137 -3.85 17.15 -6.70
N PRO A 138 -2.93 16.23 -6.98
CA PRO A 138 -1.54 16.60 -7.19
C PRO A 138 -1.30 17.37 -8.50
N SER A 139 -2.27 17.42 -9.42
CA SER A 139 -2.18 18.26 -10.63
C SER A 139 -2.34 19.75 -10.33
N ILE A 140 -2.94 20.11 -9.18
CA ILE A 140 -3.14 21.49 -8.75
C ILE A 140 -1.89 22.04 -8.04
N SER A 141 -1.10 21.18 -7.39
CA SER A 141 0.03 21.62 -6.56
C SER A 141 1.31 21.93 -7.34
N GLY A 142 1.33 21.76 -8.67
CA GLY A 142 2.51 21.99 -9.52
C GLY A 142 3.75 21.19 -9.12
N SER A 143 3.57 20.22 -8.22
CA SER A 143 4.64 19.59 -7.47
C SER A 143 4.90 18.19 -8.00
N ARG A 144 6.18 17.83 -8.13
CA ARG A 144 6.64 16.46 -8.40
C ARG A 144 6.13 15.43 -7.39
N THR A 145 5.49 15.88 -6.30
CA THR A 145 4.80 15.03 -5.31
C THR A 145 3.62 14.22 -5.86
N SER A 146 3.20 14.45 -7.11
CA SER A 146 2.15 13.65 -7.78
C SER A 146 2.49 12.17 -7.92
N GLU A 147 3.77 11.87 -7.90
CA GLU A 147 4.33 10.55 -8.11
C GLU A 147 4.45 9.72 -6.82
N LEU A 148 4.20 10.32 -5.65
CA LEU A 148 4.45 9.69 -4.36
C LEU A 148 3.31 8.75 -3.94
N ASP A 149 3.60 7.91 -2.95
CA ASP A 149 2.55 7.17 -2.24
C ASP A 149 1.73 8.10 -1.32
N ILE A 150 0.68 7.55 -0.70
CA ILE A 150 -0.16 8.31 0.23
C ILE A 150 0.53 8.62 1.59
N PHE A 151 1.71 8.05 1.85
CA PHE A 151 2.44 8.12 3.12
C PHE A 151 3.68 9.02 3.10
N GLU A 152 4.08 9.53 1.94
CA GLU A 152 5.29 10.35 1.78
C GLU A 152 5.00 11.84 1.95
N ASN A 153 6.03 12.60 2.35
CA ASN A 153 5.95 14.05 2.59
C ASN A 153 4.85 14.48 3.59
N LEU A 154 4.56 13.62 4.57
CA LEU A 154 3.67 13.99 5.66
C LEU A 154 4.32 15.07 6.52
N SER A 155 3.55 16.12 6.79
CA SER A 155 3.93 17.14 7.77
C SER A 155 3.86 16.54 9.18
N SER A 156 4.90 16.75 9.98
CA SER A 156 4.88 16.48 11.42
C SER A 156 4.32 17.66 12.23
N GLY A 157 3.84 18.71 11.56
CA GLY A 157 3.21 19.87 12.18
C GLY A 157 2.01 19.43 13.03
N GLY A 158 2.01 19.82 14.31
CA GLY A 158 0.98 19.41 15.27
C GLY A 158 1.26 18.10 15.99
N MET A 159 2.39 17.41 15.74
CA MET A 159 2.88 16.34 16.61
C MET A 159 3.73 16.91 17.76
N CYS A 160 3.88 16.17 18.86
CA CYS A 160 4.81 16.56 19.91
C CYS A 160 6.27 16.23 19.52
N GLU A 161 7.23 16.83 20.22
CA GLU A 161 8.67 16.71 19.93
C GLU A 161 9.17 15.27 19.92
N SER A 162 8.65 14.39 20.78
CA SER A 162 9.00 12.97 20.79
C SER A 162 8.43 12.19 19.60
N CYS A 163 7.31 12.61 19.01
CA CYS A 163 6.61 11.83 17.98
C CYS A 163 6.87 12.33 16.57
N ALA A 164 7.15 13.61 16.40
CA ALA A 164 7.46 14.20 15.10
C ALA A 164 8.60 13.48 14.36
N PRO A 165 9.72 13.09 15.02
CA PRO A 165 10.80 12.33 14.37
C PRO A 165 10.39 10.90 13.99
N GLU A 166 9.44 10.32 14.72
CA GLU A 166 9.00 8.92 14.59
C GLU A 166 7.84 8.73 13.61
N ILE A 167 7.52 9.75 12.80
CA ILE A 167 6.39 9.69 11.86
C ILE A 167 6.52 8.53 10.86
N VAL A 168 7.73 8.25 10.37
CA VAL A 168 7.98 7.14 9.44
C VAL A 168 7.74 5.80 10.14
N THR A 169 8.25 5.61 11.36
CA THR A 169 8.00 4.43 12.18
C THR A 169 6.49 4.24 12.44
N SER A 170 5.79 5.33 12.72
CA SER A 170 4.35 5.36 12.95
C SER A 170 3.55 4.88 11.73
N ILE A 171 4.00 5.24 10.52
CA ILE A 171 3.42 4.78 9.26
C ILE A 171 3.68 3.30 9.02
N GLU A 172 4.91 2.84 9.21
CA GLU A 172 5.25 1.43 8.98
C GLU A 172 4.47 0.52 9.94
N THR A 173 4.32 0.93 11.21
CA THR A 173 3.49 0.18 12.16
C THR A 173 2.01 0.14 11.76
N LEU A 174 1.45 1.22 11.21
CA LEU A 174 0.10 1.23 10.64
C LEU A 174 -0.02 0.28 9.45
N LYS A 175 0.95 0.30 8.53
CA LYS A 175 0.98 -0.58 7.35
C LYS A 175 1.02 -2.04 7.77
N GLU A 176 2.00 -2.42 8.57
CA GLU A 176 2.22 -3.81 8.98
C GLU A 176 1.12 -4.33 9.92
N GLY A 177 0.63 -3.47 10.81
CA GLY A 177 -0.35 -3.80 11.84
C GLY A 177 -1.78 -3.88 11.33
N LYS A 178 -2.12 -3.17 10.24
CA LYS A 178 -3.50 -3.12 9.74
C LYS A 178 -3.65 -3.15 8.22
N LEU A 179 -3.00 -2.23 7.50
CA LEU A 179 -3.32 -2.02 6.09
C LEU A 179 -2.88 -3.20 5.21
N ASP A 180 -1.68 -3.75 5.45
CA ASP A 180 -1.16 -4.90 4.72
C ASP A 180 -2.05 -6.14 4.90
N ALA A 181 -2.64 -6.31 6.09
CA ALA A 181 -3.59 -7.40 6.36
C ALA A 181 -4.91 -7.22 5.59
N GLU A 182 -5.41 -6.00 5.46
CA GLU A 182 -6.63 -5.73 4.67
C GLU A 182 -6.39 -5.85 3.17
N ILE A 183 -5.22 -5.43 2.67
CA ILE A 183 -4.83 -5.67 1.27
C ILE A 183 -4.86 -7.16 1.00
N ALA A 184 -4.18 -7.96 1.84
CA ALA A 184 -4.12 -9.40 1.69
C ALA A 184 -5.53 -10.01 1.67
N LYS A 185 -6.38 -9.65 2.62
CA LYS A 185 -7.76 -10.10 2.69
C LYS A 185 -8.54 -9.79 1.40
N CYS A 186 -8.42 -8.57 0.87
CA CYS A 186 -9.14 -8.14 -0.33
C CYS A 186 -8.72 -8.88 -1.61
N ILE A 187 -7.49 -9.40 -1.66
CA ILE A 187 -6.97 -10.19 -2.78
C ILE A 187 -7.04 -11.70 -2.52
N GLY A 188 -7.75 -12.14 -1.48
CA GLY A 188 -7.95 -13.56 -1.16
C GLY A 188 -6.76 -14.23 -0.49
N MET A 189 -5.89 -13.45 0.17
CA MET A 189 -4.70 -13.91 0.88
C MET A 189 -4.85 -13.74 2.40
N ARG A 190 -4.52 -14.78 3.18
CA ARG A 190 -4.37 -14.76 4.64
C ARG A 190 -2.90 -14.69 5.02
N LYS A 191 -2.52 -13.72 5.85
CA LYS A 191 -1.20 -13.66 6.49
C LYS A 191 -1.14 -14.72 7.60
N THR A 192 -0.22 -15.68 7.50
CA THR A 192 0.14 -16.66 8.54
C THR A 192 1.54 -16.35 9.05
N ALA A 193 1.94 -16.97 10.17
CA ALA A 193 3.29 -16.84 10.74
C ALA A 193 4.42 -17.22 9.77
N PHE A 194 4.10 -17.87 8.64
CA PHE A 194 5.05 -18.34 7.61
C PHE A 194 4.86 -17.66 6.24
N GLY A 195 4.02 -16.62 6.11
CA GLY A 195 3.76 -15.91 4.85
C GLY A 195 2.28 -15.82 4.46
N PHE A 196 1.95 -15.64 3.18
CA PHE A 196 0.55 -15.54 2.73
C PHE A 196 -0.01 -16.88 2.21
N VAL A 197 -1.25 -17.23 2.58
CA VAL A 197 -2.01 -18.44 2.16
C VAL A 197 -3.31 -17.99 1.49
N THR A 198 -3.96 -18.78 0.64
CA THR A 198 -5.24 -18.41 0.00
C THR A 198 -6.38 -19.22 0.59
N ASP A 199 -7.54 -18.61 0.80
CA ASP A 199 -8.77 -19.36 1.09
C ASP A 199 -9.36 -19.85 -0.22
N LEU A 200 -9.28 -21.17 -0.45
CA LEU A 200 -10.15 -21.86 -1.39
C LEU A 200 -11.33 -22.41 -0.60
N THR A 201 -12.29 -21.55 -0.27
CA THR A 201 -13.62 -21.98 0.19
C THR A 201 -14.67 -21.02 -0.35
N ALA A 202 -15.11 -21.29 -1.58
CA ALA A 202 -16.51 -21.30 -2.02
C ALA A 202 -16.58 -22.02 -3.36
#